data_AF-A0A3D1R899-F1
#
_entry.id   AF-A0A3D1R899-F1
#
_cell.length_a   1.000
_cell.length_b   1.000
_cell.length_c   1.000
_cell.angle_alpha   90.00
_cell.angle_beta   90.00
_cell.angle_gamma   90.00
#
_symmetry.space_group_name_H-M   'P 1'
#
loop_
_entity.id
_entity.type
_entity.pdbx_description
1 polymer ?
#
loop_
_entity_poly.entity_id
_entity_poly.type
_entity_poly.pdbx_seq_one_letter_code
_entity_poly.pdbx_strand_id
1 'polypeptide(L)'
;MASFPEELDWHYYEAFGLLTEEDRKLHDRAHGEALPDLGRALDQSMRVVERSGLFPGHRAFEVVLARDSLTSGVKTAWFARNGYRSPSEITSTYAPAYQRLIEARVAIIDRNPSIRLIEQPEHKRRWTLRDYAAETRQAARQFLLGRMEKALEQRSAPTTTRELALEVLRDAKAQQVASVLFDADADAAAELARLALEDAVPHLAVLRFNDLGMEKHEKWERTWDLQRREDAGEQVGEIPVPPKYDTKDYRDPVFWRLRGKLDVPKERFISYPGAERDDDKSPLVGWAGWDHLQRAQALAALYQERKTQDGWGADWLTPLLAGLLELVPWLKQWHDEPNEEFGGERLGSY
;
A
#
# COMPACT_ATOMS: atom_id res chain seq x y z
N MET A 1 -23.43 3.62 1.05
CA MET A 1 -24.72 4.29 1.24
C MET A 1 -25.06 4.20 2.72
N ALA A 2 -25.37 5.30 3.40
CA ALA A 2 -25.47 5.31 4.87
C ALA A 2 -26.83 4.85 5.41
N SER A 3 -27.80 4.64 4.52
CA SER A 3 -29.21 4.38 4.85
C SER A 3 -29.39 3.10 5.66
N PHE A 4 -28.79 1.98 5.28
CA PHE A 4 -29.06 0.70 5.97
C PHE A 4 -28.59 0.67 7.42
N PRO A 5 -27.35 1.06 7.75
CA PRO A 5 -26.94 1.12 9.15
C PRO A 5 -27.70 2.18 9.97
N GLU A 6 -28.14 3.28 9.36
CA GLU A 6 -28.99 4.24 10.06
C GLU A 6 -30.31 3.57 10.46
N GLU A 7 -31.00 2.87 9.56
CA GLU A 7 -32.23 2.14 9.91
C GLU A 7 -31.99 1.08 10.99
N LEU A 8 -30.86 0.38 10.92
CA LEU A 8 -30.48 -0.62 11.90
C LEU A 8 -30.25 -0.02 13.30
N ASP A 9 -29.60 1.14 13.38
CA ASP A 9 -29.38 1.85 14.64
C ASP A 9 -30.72 2.22 15.30
N TRP A 10 -31.64 2.82 14.54
CA TRP A 10 -32.97 3.20 15.05
C TRP A 10 -33.82 1.99 15.44
N HIS A 11 -33.69 0.87 14.73
CA HIS A 11 -34.33 -0.39 15.12
C HIS A 11 -33.79 -0.90 16.46
N TYR A 12 -32.47 -0.86 16.67
CA TYR A 12 -31.87 -1.26 17.94
C TYR A 12 -32.30 -0.34 19.09
N TYR A 13 -32.40 0.97 18.85
CA TYR A 13 -32.87 1.91 19.88
C TYR A 13 -34.27 1.53 20.38
N GLU A 14 -35.15 1.12 19.47
CA GLU A 14 -36.46 0.61 19.84
C GLU A 14 -36.38 -0.75 20.56
N ALA A 15 -35.64 -1.72 20.00
CA ALA A 15 -35.55 -3.08 20.54
C ALA A 15 -34.97 -3.13 21.96
N PHE A 16 -34.06 -2.21 22.29
CA PHE A 16 -33.48 -2.05 23.62
C PHE A 16 -34.30 -1.14 24.55
N GLY A 17 -35.47 -0.65 24.11
CA GLY A 17 -36.36 0.17 24.92
C GLY A 17 -35.83 1.59 25.21
N LEU A 18 -34.96 2.12 24.34
CA LEU A 18 -34.38 3.46 24.48
C LEU A 18 -35.33 4.57 24.03
N LEU A 19 -36.35 4.21 23.23
CA LEU A 19 -37.40 5.12 22.77
C LEU A 19 -38.57 5.13 23.76
N THR A 20 -39.02 6.33 24.16
CA THR A 20 -40.28 6.49 24.88
C THR A 20 -41.47 6.12 23.98
N GLU A 21 -42.66 5.94 24.57
CA GLU A 21 -43.89 5.71 23.79
C GLU A 21 -44.14 6.80 22.74
N GLU A 22 -43.86 8.05 23.10
CA GLU A 22 -44.02 9.20 22.21
C GLU A 22 -42.94 9.25 21.12
N ASP A 23 -41.69 8.93 21.45
CA ASP A 23 -40.60 8.81 20.48
C ASP A 23 -40.88 7.73 19.45
N ARG A 24 -41.33 6.56 19.92
CA ARG A 24 -41.69 5.44 19.06
C ARG A 24 -42.82 5.84 18.12
N LYS A 25 -43.94 6.40 18.63
CA LYS A 25 -45.05 6.85 17.77
C LYS A 25 -44.64 7.88 16.72
N LEU A 26 -43.76 8.82 17.09
CA LEU A 26 -43.24 9.83 16.16
C LEU A 26 -42.38 9.19 15.07
N HIS A 27 -41.38 8.39 15.46
CA HIS A 27 -40.50 7.69 14.55
C HIS A 27 -41.28 6.77 13.61
N ASP A 28 -42.23 6.00 14.14
CA ASP A 28 -43.00 5.00 13.42
C ASP A 28 -43.87 5.60 12.32
N ARG A 29 -44.51 6.73 12.63
CA ARG A 29 -45.28 7.47 11.64
C ARG A 29 -44.39 7.95 10.50
N ALA A 30 -43.28 8.61 10.83
CA ALA A 30 -42.39 9.17 9.83
C ALA A 30 -41.68 8.06 9.01
N HIS A 31 -41.31 6.96 9.64
CA HIS A 31 -40.71 5.79 9.00
C HIS A 31 -41.70 5.12 8.06
N GLY A 32 -42.94 4.89 8.48
CA GLY A 32 -43.97 4.27 7.63
C GLY A 32 -44.31 5.11 6.38
N GLU A 33 -44.24 6.44 6.49
CA GLU A 33 -44.39 7.34 5.34
C GLU A 33 -43.17 7.30 4.40
N ALA A 34 -41.96 7.27 4.98
CA ALA A 34 -40.72 7.38 4.21
C ALA A 34 -40.29 6.06 3.56
N LEU A 35 -40.57 4.93 4.22
CA LEU A 35 -40.07 3.59 3.90
C LEU A 35 -41.19 2.53 4.10
N PRO A 36 -42.33 2.63 3.39
CA PRO A 36 -43.49 1.76 3.58
C PRO A 36 -43.20 0.27 3.33
N ASP A 37 -42.25 -0.03 2.43
CA ASP A 37 -41.87 -1.40 2.04
C ASP A 37 -40.75 -1.99 2.90
N LEU A 38 -40.18 -1.22 3.83
CA LEU A 38 -39.17 -1.71 4.77
C LEU A 38 -39.87 -2.24 6.02
N GLY A 39 -40.17 -3.54 6.02
CA GLY A 39 -40.71 -4.23 7.19
C GLY A 39 -39.74 -4.17 8.39
N ARG A 40 -40.28 -4.24 9.61
CA ARG A 40 -39.47 -4.27 10.85
C ARG A 40 -38.82 -5.61 11.17
N ALA A 41 -39.24 -6.66 10.48
CA ALA A 41 -38.56 -7.95 10.57
C ALA A 41 -37.24 -7.83 9.80
N LEU A 42 -36.14 -8.20 10.44
CA LEU A 42 -34.81 -8.40 9.82
C LEU A 42 -34.88 -9.58 8.83
N ASP A 43 -35.68 -9.48 7.76
CA ASP A 43 -35.54 -10.37 6.62
C ASP A 43 -34.33 -9.90 5.80
N GLN A 44 -33.52 -10.87 5.38
CA GLN A 44 -32.22 -10.69 4.71
C GLN A 44 -32.35 -10.07 3.30
N SER A 45 -33.57 -9.66 2.91
CA SER A 45 -33.93 -9.13 1.60
C SER A 45 -34.11 -7.59 1.59
N MET A 46 -33.32 -6.82 2.35
CA MET A 46 -33.39 -5.35 2.37
C MET A 46 -32.85 -4.68 1.09
N ARG A 47 -33.56 -4.86 -0.01
CA ARG A 47 -33.34 -4.16 -1.29
C ARG A 47 -33.87 -2.72 -1.29
N VAL A 48 -34.71 -2.36 -0.31
CA VAL A 48 -35.39 -1.05 -0.25
C VAL A 48 -34.46 0.05 0.23
N VAL A 49 -33.61 -0.22 1.23
CA VAL A 49 -32.79 0.80 1.87
C VAL A 49 -31.63 1.27 0.99
N GLU A 50 -31.15 0.41 0.09
CA GLU A 50 -30.17 0.75 -0.95
C GLU A 50 -30.73 1.70 -2.03
N ARG A 51 -32.04 1.97 -2.06
CA ARG A 51 -32.65 2.92 -3.01
C ARG A 51 -33.03 4.26 -2.38
N SER A 52 -33.07 4.36 -1.05
CA SER A 52 -33.48 5.59 -0.34
C SER A 52 -32.39 6.67 -0.30
N GLY A 53 -31.14 6.33 -0.63
CA GLY A 53 -30.11 7.33 -0.95
C GLY A 53 -29.66 8.23 0.20
N LEU A 54 -29.70 7.77 1.46
CA LEU A 54 -29.11 8.56 2.55
C LEU A 54 -27.59 8.68 2.34
N PHE A 55 -27.16 9.92 2.12
CA PHE A 55 -25.77 10.24 1.81
C PHE A 55 -24.98 10.42 3.11
N PRO A 56 -23.70 10.03 3.16
CA PRO A 56 -22.83 10.39 4.27
C PRO A 56 -22.81 11.91 4.48
N GLY A 57 -22.91 12.35 5.75
CA GLY A 57 -23.08 13.75 6.12
C GLY A 57 -24.53 14.16 6.38
N HIS A 58 -25.52 13.32 6.07
CA HIS A 58 -26.94 13.66 6.16
C HIS A 58 -27.72 12.80 7.16
N ARG A 59 -27.06 11.94 7.93
CA ARG A 59 -27.70 11.17 9.02
C ARG A 59 -28.22 12.11 10.11
N ALA A 60 -29.16 11.64 10.92
CA ALA A 60 -29.81 12.50 11.92
C ALA A 60 -28.80 13.13 12.88
N PHE A 61 -27.82 12.36 13.36
CA PHE A 61 -26.77 12.94 14.20
C PHE A 61 -25.83 13.89 13.48
N GLU A 62 -25.60 13.71 12.18
CA GLU A 62 -24.75 14.62 11.41
C GLU A 62 -25.45 15.97 11.24
N VAL A 63 -26.78 15.96 11.09
CA VAL A 63 -27.61 17.18 11.13
C VAL A 63 -27.53 17.86 12.50
N VAL A 64 -27.69 17.10 13.59
CA VAL A 64 -27.54 17.65 14.97
C VAL A 64 -26.12 18.19 15.20
N LEU A 65 -25.08 17.45 14.80
CA LEU A 65 -23.68 17.84 14.96
C LEU A 65 -23.36 19.13 14.20
N ALA A 66 -23.84 19.26 12.96
CA ALA A 66 -23.65 20.47 12.17
C ALA A 66 -24.36 21.67 12.80
N ARG A 67 -25.61 21.48 13.24
CA ARG A 67 -26.40 22.53 13.91
C ARG A 67 -25.74 22.96 15.22
N ASP A 68 -25.38 22.02 16.10
CA ASP A 68 -24.76 22.30 17.40
C ASP A 68 -23.37 22.94 17.23
N SER A 69 -22.60 22.57 16.20
CA SER A 69 -21.32 23.22 15.84
C SER A 69 -21.50 24.69 15.45
N LEU A 70 -22.59 25.02 14.73
CA LEU A 70 -22.94 26.40 14.40
C LEU A 70 -23.40 27.19 15.63
N THR A 71 -24.26 26.60 16.47
CA THR A 71 -24.80 27.27 17.67
C THR A 71 -23.74 27.50 18.75
N SER A 72 -22.83 26.53 18.96
CA SER A 72 -21.77 26.64 19.97
C SER A 72 -20.55 27.45 19.52
N GLY A 73 -20.41 27.70 18.21
CA GLY A 73 -19.22 28.32 17.62
C GLY A 73 -17.98 27.42 17.55
N VAL A 74 -18.06 26.17 18.04
CA VAL A 74 -16.96 25.19 17.99
C VAL A 74 -17.07 24.39 16.69
N LYS A 75 -16.11 24.56 15.78
CA LYS A 75 -16.09 23.84 14.50
C LYS A 75 -15.73 22.37 14.69
N THR A 76 -16.62 21.48 14.26
CA THR A 76 -16.34 20.04 14.19
C THR A 76 -15.41 19.71 13.02
N ALA A 77 -14.44 18.80 13.23
CA ALA A 77 -13.59 18.26 12.17
C ALA A 77 -14.25 17.10 11.40
N TRP A 78 -15.44 16.64 11.82
CA TRP A 78 -16.10 15.45 11.29
C TRP A 78 -16.30 15.49 9.77
N PHE A 79 -16.91 16.56 9.25
CA PHE A 79 -17.22 16.66 7.82
C PHE A 79 -15.97 16.74 6.96
N ALA A 80 -15.03 17.63 7.33
CA ALA A 80 -13.77 17.79 6.62
C ALA A 80 -12.93 16.51 6.61
N ARG A 81 -12.84 15.81 7.75
CA ARG A 81 -12.07 14.56 7.87
C ARG A 81 -12.61 13.44 7.00
N ASN A 82 -13.93 13.35 6.85
CA ASN A 82 -14.57 12.27 6.09
C ASN A 82 -14.93 12.66 4.64
N GLY A 83 -14.63 13.89 4.21
CA GLY A 83 -14.97 14.38 2.87
C GLY A 83 -16.48 14.58 2.67
N TYR A 84 -17.24 14.81 3.73
CA TYR A 84 -18.68 15.06 3.65
C TYR A 84 -18.96 16.55 3.52
N ARG A 85 -20.05 16.88 2.85
CA ARG A 85 -20.60 18.23 2.93
C ARG A 85 -21.30 18.39 4.29
N SER A 86 -20.95 19.45 5.03
CA SER A 86 -21.70 19.79 6.25
C SER A 86 -23.12 20.21 5.86
N PRO A 87 -24.16 19.55 6.39
CA PRO A 87 -25.53 19.99 6.16
C PRO A 87 -25.76 21.29 6.94
N SER A 88 -26.17 22.37 6.26
CA SER A 88 -26.71 23.54 6.95
C SER A 88 -28.14 23.28 7.43
N GLU A 89 -28.87 22.48 6.66
CA GLU A 89 -30.25 22.05 6.86
C GLU A 89 -30.42 20.66 6.22
N ILE A 90 -31.56 20.00 6.49
CA ILE A 90 -31.92 18.75 5.80
C ILE A 90 -32.15 19.08 4.32
N THR A 91 -31.44 18.39 3.42
CA THR A 91 -31.45 18.74 2.00
C THR A 91 -32.84 18.62 1.36
N SER A 92 -33.19 19.63 0.55
CA SER A 92 -34.41 19.65 -0.27
C SER A 92 -34.45 18.57 -1.35
N THR A 93 -33.31 17.91 -1.62
CA THR A 93 -33.18 16.83 -2.60
C THR A 93 -33.80 15.51 -2.15
N TYR A 94 -34.08 15.34 -0.86
CA TYR A 94 -34.77 14.15 -0.37
C TYR A 94 -36.28 14.25 -0.61
N ALA A 95 -36.94 13.11 -0.80
CA ALA A 95 -38.40 13.07 -0.83
C ALA A 95 -38.97 13.66 0.47
N PRO A 96 -40.09 14.41 0.44
CA PRO A 96 -40.64 15.06 1.62
C PRO A 96 -40.90 14.11 2.80
N ALA A 97 -41.29 12.86 2.52
CA ALA A 97 -41.47 11.84 3.55
C ALA A 97 -40.16 11.49 4.26
N TYR A 98 -39.06 11.40 3.50
CA TYR A 98 -37.73 11.08 4.05
C TYR A 98 -37.14 12.26 4.84
N GLN A 99 -37.43 13.50 4.43
CA GLN A 99 -37.09 14.69 5.23
C GLN A 99 -37.76 14.62 6.60
N ARG A 100 -39.07 14.33 6.64
CA ARG A 100 -39.81 14.16 7.91
C ARG A 100 -39.24 13.04 8.79
N LEU A 101 -38.72 11.97 8.20
CA LEU A 101 -38.03 10.92 8.95
C LEU A 101 -36.76 11.46 9.61
N ILE A 102 -35.92 12.21 8.88
CA ILE A 102 -34.72 12.83 9.46
C ILE A 102 -35.10 13.85 10.54
N GLU A 103 -36.14 14.66 10.31
CA GLU A 103 -36.67 15.62 11.29
C GLU A 103 -37.18 14.94 12.56
N ALA A 104 -37.95 13.86 12.43
CA ALA A 104 -38.44 13.06 13.55
C ALA A 104 -37.27 12.51 14.38
N ARG A 105 -36.23 11.99 13.71
CA ARG A 105 -35.02 11.49 14.36
C ARG A 105 -34.24 12.58 15.09
N VAL A 106 -34.05 13.74 14.45
CA VAL A 106 -33.43 14.92 15.06
C VAL A 106 -34.21 15.35 16.32
N ALA A 107 -35.54 15.41 16.24
CA ALA A 107 -36.37 15.78 17.37
C ALA A 107 -36.26 14.79 18.55
N ILE A 108 -36.14 13.49 18.26
CA ILE A 108 -35.92 12.46 19.27
C ILE A 108 -34.54 12.63 19.91
N ILE A 109 -33.48 12.83 19.10
CA ILE A 109 -32.11 13.10 19.60
C ILE A 109 -32.10 14.32 20.53
N ASP A 110 -32.87 15.36 20.21
CA ASP A 110 -32.89 16.59 21.02
C ASP A 110 -33.50 16.41 22.40
N ARG A 111 -34.56 15.60 22.52
CA ARG A 111 -35.33 15.45 23.76
C ARG A 111 -35.00 14.21 24.59
N ASN A 112 -34.36 13.20 24.00
CA ASN A 112 -34.03 11.95 24.68
C ASN A 112 -32.52 11.87 24.96
N PRO A 113 -32.08 12.08 26.22
CA PRO A 113 -30.64 12.12 26.56
C PRO A 113 -29.90 10.82 26.27
N SER A 114 -30.57 9.67 26.40
CA SER A 114 -29.99 8.35 26.11
C SER A 114 -29.70 8.20 24.62
N ILE A 115 -30.63 8.62 23.75
CA ILE A 115 -30.41 8.64 22.30
C ILE A 115 -29.34 9.67 21.93
N ARG A 116 -29.36 10.86 22.54
CA ARG A 116 -28.35 11.90 22.30
C ARG A 116 -26.93 11.41 22.58
N LEU A 117 -26.74 10.60 23.62
CA LEU A 117 -25.44 10.06 23.99
C LEU A 117 -24.90 9.07 22.94
N ILE A 118 -25.75 8.16 22.43
CA ILE A 118 -25.34 7.14 21.46
C ILE A 118 -25.31 7.65 20.02
N GLU A 119 -25.97 8.76 19.72
CA GLU A 119 -25.87 9.49 18.45
C GLU A 119 -24.68 10.48 18.44
N GLN A 120 -23.70 10.32 19.33
CA GLN A 120 -22.44 11.08 19.24
C GLN A 120 -21.50 10.49 18.17
N PRO A 121 -20.67 11.32 17.51
CA PRO A 121 -19.75 10.86 16.45
C PRO A 121 -18.81 9.73 16.86
N GLU A 122 -18.48 9.60 18.15
CA GLU A 122 -17.65 8.56 18.73
C GLU A 122 -18.32 7.17 18.68
N HIS A 123 -19.65 7.14 18.72
CA HIS A 123 -20.46 5.92 18.74
C HIS A 123 -21.00 5.54 17.35
N LYS A 124 -20.81 6.41 16.35
CA LYS A 124 -21.31 6.19 14.99
C LYS A 124 -20.19 5.75 14.05
N ARG A 125 -20.48 4.77 13.19
CA ARG A 125 -19.54 4.33 12.15
C ARG A 125 -19.25 5.45 11.16
N ARG A 126 -17.98 5.63 10.84
CA ARG A 126 -17.51 6.50 9.76
C ARG A 126 -17.68 5.79 8.43
N TRP A 127 -18.21 6.51 7.44
CA TRP A 127 -18.35 6.04 6.08
C TRP A 127 -17.25 6.63 5.21
N THR A 128 -16.14 5.93 5.05
CA THR A 128 -15.12 6.39 4.11
C THR A 128 -15.70 6.35 2.70
N LEU A 129 -15.79 7.51 2.04
CA LEU A 129 -16.08 7.54 0.61
C LEU A 129 -14.90 6.88 -0.09
N ARG A 130 -15.16 5.74 -0.74
CA ARG A 130 -14.14 5.04 -1.52
C ARG A 130 -13.83 5.88 -2.76
N ASP A 131 -12.57 6.23 -2.91
CA ASP A 131 -12.07 6.81 -4.16
C ASP A 131 -11.80 5.65 -5.13
N TYR A 132 -12.85 5.22 -5.83
CA TYR A 132 -12.74 4.12 -6.79
C TYR A 132 -11.72 4.40 -7.89
N ALA A 133 -11.50 5.67 -8.26
CA ALA A 133 -10.50 6.02 -9.26
C ALA A 133 -9.08 5.78 -8.72
N ALA A 134 -8.77 6.26 -7.51
CA ALA A 134 -7.49 6.00 -6.87
C ALA A 134 -7.28 4.50 -6.58
N GLU A 135 -8.30 3.79 -6.09
CA GLU A 135 -8.24 2.35 -5.86
C GLU A 135 -8.01 1.55 -7.14
N THR A 136 -8.68 1.93 -8.24
CA THR A 136 -8.50 1.31 -9.56
C THR A 136 -7.09 1.55 -10.08
N ARG A 137 -6.57 2.78 -9.98
CA ARG A 137 -5.18 3.09 -10.36
C ARG A 137 -4.19 2.28 -9.52
N GLN A 138 -4.39 2.18 -8.21
CA GLN A 138 -3.51 1.36 -7.36
C GLN A 138 -3.57 -0.12 -7.74
N ALA A 139 -4.76 -0.68 -7.99
CA ALA A 139 -4.93 -2.06 -8.41
C ALA A 139 -4.28 -2.34 -9.77
N ALA A 140 -4.45 -1.44 -10.74
CA ALA A 140 -3.82 -1.51 -12.04
C ALA A 140 -2.29 -1.49 -11.93
N ARG A 141 -1.74 -0.60 -11.08
CA ARG A 141 -0.31 -0.52 -10.80
C ARG A 141 0.22 -1.86 -10.25
N GLN A 142 -0.43 -2.40 -9.21
CA GLN A 142 -0.04 -3.67 -8.60
C GLN A 142 -0.14 -4.84 -9.58
N PHE A 143 -1.15 -4.85 -10.45
CA PHE A 143 -1.31 -5.87 -11.48
C PHE A 143 -0.12 -5.86 -12.46
N LEU A 144 0.24 -4.69 -13.00
CA LEU A 144 1.36 -4.58 -13.95
C LEU A 144 2.71 -4.91 -13.31
N LEU A 145 2.95 -4.42 -12.07
CA LEU A 145 4.13 -4.79 -11.28
C LEU A 145 4.21 -6.31 -11.07
N GLY A 146 3.07 -6.97 -10.76
CA GLY A 146 3.01 -8.42 -10.62
C GLY A 146 3.29 -9.18 -11.92
N ARG A 147 2.92 -8.64 -13.08
CA ARG A 147 3.29 -9.23 -14.38
C ARG A 147 4.78 -9.11 -14.67
N MET A 148 5.38 -7.95 -14.40
CA MET A 148 6.82 -7.74 -14.53
C MET A 148 7.61 -8.65 -13.59
N GLU A 149 7.16 -8.78 -12.34
CA GLU A 149 7.75 -9.69 -11.37
C GLU A 149 7.68 -11.15 -11.83
N LYS A 150 6.51 -11.59 -12.33
CA LYS A 150 6.37 -12.96 -12.82
C LYS A 150 7.27 -13.25 -14.03
N ALA A 151 7.48 -12.27 -14.90
CA ALA A 151 8.40 -12.39 -16.04
C ALA A 151 9.86 -12.50 -15.57
N LEU A 152 10.27 -11.73 -14.56
CA LEU A 152 11.63 -11.79 -14.01
C LEU A 152 11.90 -13.03 -13.16
N GLU A 153 10.90 -13.57 -12.46
CA GLU A 153 11.01 -14.81 -11.67
C GLU A 153 11.53 -16.00 -12.51
N GLN A 154 11.20 -16.03 -13.82
CA GLN A 154 11.62 -17.09 -14.73
C GLN A 154 13.02 -16.88 -15.32
N ARG A 155 13.71 -15.78 -14.98
CA ARG A 155 15.02 -15.43 -15.52
C ARG A 155 16.12 -15.70 -14.51
N SER A 156 17.28 -16.07 -15.03
CA SER A 156 18.53 -16.22 -14.27
C SER A 156 19.49 -15.03 -14.42
N ALA A 157 19.12 -14.02 -15.21
CA ALA A 157 19.94 -12.85 -15.50
C ALA A 157 19.09 -11.56 -15.56
N PRO A 158 19.69 -10.39 -15.27
CA PRO A 158 19.02 -9.10 -15.44
C PRO A 158 18.65 -8.83 -16.91
N THR A 159 17.65 -7.97 -17.13
CA THR A 159 17.18 -7.55 -18.46
C THR A 159 16.88 -6.06 -18.43
N THR A 160 16.78 -5.43 -19.59
CA THR A 160 16.46 -4.00 -19.62
C THR A 160 15.00 -3.78 -19.25
N THR A 161 14.69 -2.68 -18.58
CA THR A 161 13.30 -2.31 -18.25
C THR A 161 12.45 -2.18 -19.51
N ARG A 162 13.06 -1.80 -20.64
CA ARG A 162 12.41 -1.73 -21.96
C ARG A 162 12.01 -3.11 -22.46
N GLU A 163 12.91 -4.08 -22.45
CA GLU A 163 12.62 -5.46 -22.85
C GLU A 163 11.52 -6.06 -21.98
N LEU A 164 11.63 -5.88 -20.66
CA LEU A 164 10.62 -6.33 -19.71
C LEU A 164 9.24 -5.71 -19.97
N ALA A 165 9.19 -4.39 -20.21
CA ALA A 165 7.96 -3.70 -20.54
C ALA A 165 7.33 -4.21 -21.83
N LEU A 166 8.13 -4.38 -22.89
CA LEU A 166 7.67 -4.92 -24.17
C LEU A 166 7.15 -6.36 -24.05
N GLU A 167 7.81 -7.19 -23.23
CA GLU A 167 7.35 -8.56 -22.94
C GLU A 167 5.99 -8.55 -22.26
N VAL A 168 5.82 -7.75 -21.19
CA VAL A 168 4.55 -7.63 -20.47
C VAL A 168 3.44 -7.10 -21.36
N LEU A 169 3.75 -6.15 -22.25
CA LEU A 169 2.79 -5.60 -23.21
C LEU A 169 2.41 -6.58 -24.33
N ARG A 170 2.96 -7.79 -24.41
CA ARG A 170 2.43 -8.83 -25.31
C ARG A 170 1.09 -9.41 -24.81
N ASP A 171 0.80 -9.29 -23.51
CA ASP A 171 -0.48 -9.71 -22.94
C ASP A 171 -1.55 -8.62 -23.15
N ALA A 172 -2.60 -8.95 -23.92
CA ALA A 172 -3.73 -8.06 -24.18
C ALA A 172 -4.39 -7.53 -22.89
N LYS A 173 -4.42 -8.33 -21.81
CA LYS A 173 -4.93 -7.86 -20.52
C LYS A 173 -4.00 -6.82 -19.88
N ALA A 174 -2.68 -6.98 -20.01
CA ALA A 174 -1.73 -5.99 -19.52
C ALA A 174 -1.84 -4.67 -20.29
N GLN A 175 -2.03 -4.72 -21.61
CA GLN A 175 -2.30 -3.53 -22.43
C GLN A 175 -3.56 -2.78 -21.97
N GLN A 176 -4.66 -3.50 -21.75
CA GLN A 176 -5.91 -2.90 -21.25
C GLN A 176 -5.76 -2.29 -19.85
N VAL A 177 -4.99 -2.91 -18.97
CA VAL A 177 -4.74 -2.37 -17.63
C VAL A 177 -3.79 -1.16 -17.71
N ALA A 178 -2.80 -1.17 -18.61
CA ALA A 178 -1.91 -0.05 -18.84
C ALA A 178 -2.68 1.20 -19.32
N SER A 179 -3.69 1.05 -20.18
CA SER A 179 -4.53 2.17 -20.63
C SER A 179 -5.42 2.78 -19.52
N VAL A 180 -5.50 2.15 -18.35
CA VAL A 180 -6.16 2.74 -17.16
C VAL A 180 -5.21 3.67 -16.39
N LEU A 181 -3.89 3.43 -16.49
CA LEU A 181 -2.88 4.20 -15.77
C LEU A 181 -2.30 5.35 -16.57
N PHE A 182 -2.01 5.08 -17.85
CA PHE A 182 -1.26 5.96 -18.73
C PHE A 182 -2.18 6.64 -19.73
N ASP A 183 -1.78 7.83 -20.19
CA ASP A 183 -2.50 8.56 -21.22
C ASP A 183 -2.44 7.80 -22.56
N ALA A 184 -3.47 7.99 -23.40
CA ALA A 184 -3.59 7.26 -24.67
C ALA A 184 -2.43 7.53 -25.64
N ASP A 185 -1.82 8.72 -25.56
CA ASP A 185 -0.69 9.14 -26.39
C ASP A 185 0.69 8.84 -25.74
N ALA A 186 0.70 8.29 -24.52
CA ALA A 186 1.94 7.96 -23.82
C ALA A 186 2.60 6.70 -24.41
N ASP A 187 3.93 6.67 -24.38
CA ASP A 187 4.67 5.43 -24.64
C ASP A 187 4.51 4.48 -23.44
N ALA A 188 3.56 3.55 -23.56
CA ALA A 188 3.24 2.59 -22.52
C ALA A 188 4.46 1.75 -22.10
N ALA A 189 5.40 1.47 -23.00
CA ALA A 189 6.61 0.73 -22.66
C ALA A 189 7.56 1.58 -21.80
N ALA A 190 7.71 2.85 -22.12
CA ALA A 190 8.51 3.78 -21.31
C ALA A 190 7.89 4.02 -19.92
N GLU A 191 6.57 4.13 -19.84
CA GLU A 191 5.86 4.30 -18.56
C GLU A 191 5.93 3.03 -17.68
N LEU A 192 5.81 1.84 -18.28
CA LEU A 192 6.05 0.57 -17.58
C LEU A 192 7.50 0.44 -17.10
N ALA A 193 8.46 0.88 -17.91
CA ALA A 193 9.87 0.88 -17.53
C ALA A 193 10.13 1.78 -16.32
N ARG A 194 9.53 2.98 -16.27
CA ARG A 194 9.55 3.84 -15.08
C ARG A 194 8.88 3.19 -13.88
N LEU A 195 7.71 2.59 -14.09
CA LEU A 195 6.98 1.90 -13.03
C LEU A 195 7.81 0.78 -12.38
N ALA A 196 8.60 0.03 -13.17
CA ALA A 196 9.52 -0.97 -12.63
C ALA A 196 10.57 -0.33 -11.71
N LEU A 197 11.16 0.79 -12.10
CA LEU A 197 12.19 1.47 -11.30
C LEU A 197 11.66 2.03 -9.98
N GLU A 198 10.38 2.41 -9.93
CA GLU A 198 9.75 2.84 -8.68
C GLU A 198 9.56 1.69 -7.67
N ASP A 199 9.66 0.43 -8.09
CA ASP A 199 9.62 -0.76 -7.23
C ASP A 199 10.96 -1.53 -7.27
N ALA A 200 12.04 -0.82 -7.65
CA ALA A 200 13.40 -1.33 -7.71
C ALA A 200 14.31 -0.66 -6.68
N VAL A 201 15.29 -1.42 -6.18
CA VAL A 201 16.36 -0.89 -5.33
C VAL A 201 17.73 -1.30 -5.89
N PRO A 202 18.74 -0.40 -5.93
CA PRO A 202 20.07 -0.75 -6.41
C PRO A 202 20.68 -1.96 -5.70
N HIS A 203 21.40 -2.79 -6.47
CA HIS A 203 22.08 -3.98 -5.96
C HIS A 203 23.18 -3.69 -4.93
N LEU A 204 23.79 -2.50 -5.00
CA LEU A 204 24.96 -2.11 -4.20
C LEU A 204 24.59 -1.09 -3.11
N ALA A 205 25.07 -1.29 -1.87
CA ALA A 205 24.70 -0.45 -0.74
C ALA A 205 25.04 1.04 -0.93
N VAL A 206 26.21 1.35 -1.50
CA VAL A 206 26.65 2.74 -1.74
C VAL A 206 25.76 3.48 -2.75
N LEU A 207 25.02 2.76 -3.61
CA LEU A 207 24.05 3.34 -4.53
C LEU A 207 22.70 3.60 -3.85
N ARG A 208 22.44 2.99 -2.69
CA ARG A 208 21.23 3.18 -1.88
C ARG A 208 21.41 4.25 -0.82
N PHE A 209 22.55 4.22 -0.13
CA PHE A 209 22.85 5.07 1.02
C PHE A 209 23.77 6.23 0.66
N ASN A 210 23.56 7.37 1.31
CA ASN A 210 24.55 8.45 1.34
C ASN A 210 25.58 8.18 2.45
N ASP A 211 26.50 9.13 2.68
CA ASP A 211 27.59 8.95 3.64
C ASP A 211 27.10 8.61 5.06
N LEU A 212 26.04 9.28 5.53
CA LEU A 212 25.43 8.99 6.85
C LEU A 212 24.82 7.59 6.90
N GLY A 213 24.17 7.18 5.81
CA GLY A 213 23.62 5.82 5.69
C GLY A 213 24.72 4.76 5.65
N MET A 214 25.85 5.03 4.99
CA MET A 214 26.99 4.12 4.94
C MET A 214 27.65 3.94 6.31
N GLU A 215 27.76 5.00 7.12
CA GLU A 215 28.23 4.88 8.52
C GLU A 215 27.33 3.97 9.36
N LYS A 216 26.02 3.99 9.11
CA LYS A 216 25.06 3.08 9.77
C LYS A 216 25.19 1.67 9.21
N HIS A 217 25.35 1.54 7.89
CA HIS A 217 25.53 0.26 7.21
C HIS A 217 26.73 -0.51 7.75
N GLU A 218 27.89 0.13 7.93
CA GLU A 218 29.08 -0.50 8.52
C GLU A 218 28.80 -1.04 9.94
N LYS A 219 28.04 -0.30 10.76
CA LYS A 219 27.66 -0.74 12.12
C LYS A 219 26.71 -1.95 12.08
N TRP A 220 25.81 -1.99 11.10
CA TRP A 220 24.96 -3.15 10.85
C TRP A 220 25.78 -4.37 10.44
N GLU A 221 26.70 -4.22 9.48
CA GLU A 221 27.59 -5.31 9.04
C GLU A 221 28.44 -5.86 10.19
N ARG A 222 29.01 -4.99 11.02
CA ARG A 222 29.74 -5.39 12.24
C ARG A 222 28.86 -6.16 13.22
N THR A 223 27.61 -5.72 13.41
CA THR A 223 26.67 -6.41 14.29
C THR A 223 26.39 -7.82 13.78
N TRP A 224 26.10 -7.96 12.47
CA TRP A 224 25.86 -9.27 11.85
C TRP A 224 27.08 -10.17 11.90
N ASP A 225 28.29 -9.63 11.73
CA ASP A 225 29.53 -10.39 11.88
C ASP A 225 29.71 -10.94 13.31
N LEU A 226 29.48 -10.11 14.32
CA LEU A 226 29.51 -10.55 15.72
C LEU A 226 28.46 -11.63 16.01
N GLN A 227 27.23 -11.47 15.49
CA GLN A 227 26.17 -12.45 15.64
C GLN A 227 26.53 -13.79 14.97
N ARG A 228 27.10 -13.76 13.76
CA ARG A 228 27.59 -14.97 13.09
C ARG A 228 28.67 -15.70 13.90
N ARG A 229 29.60 -14.94 14.48
CA ARG A 229 30.66 -15.50 15.33
C ARG A 229 30.11 -16.08 16.63
N GLU A 230 29.14 -15.43 17.24
CA GLU A 230 28.38 -15.96 18.37
C GLU A 230 27.66 -17.26 18.02
N ASP A 231 26.96 -17.31 16.87
CA ASP A 231 26.28 -18.50 16.36
C ASP A 231 27.26 -19.64 16.04
N ALA A 232 28.51 -19.32 15.66
CA ALA A 232 29.60 -20.28 15.48
C ALA A 232 30.24 -20.76 16.81
N GLY A 233 29.76 -20.26 17.95
CA GLY A 233 30.21 -20.66 19.29
C GLY A 233 31.35 -19.81 19.87
N GLU A 234 31.73 -18.70 19.24
CA GLU A 234 32.72 -17.77 19.80
C GLU A 234 32.12 -16.92 20.92
N GLN A 235 32.90 -16.66 21.97
CA GLN A 235 32.50 -15.72 23.02
C GLN A 235 32.80 -14.27 22.60
N VAL A 236 31.83 -13.60 22.00
CA VAL A 236 31.98 -12.24 21.45
C VAL A 236 31.59 -11.10 22.42
N GLY A 237 31.00 -11.42 23.57
CA GLY A 237 30.57 -10.44 24.57
C GLY A 237 29.23 -9.77 24.20
N GLU A 238 28.98 -8.57 24.73
CA GLU A 238 27.76 -7.82 24.44
C GLU A 238 27.78 -7.28 23.00
N ILE A 239 26.83 -7.72 22.17
CA ILE A 239 26.68 -7.24 20.79
C ILE A 239 25.88 -5.94 20.79
N PRO A 240 26.44 -4.81 20.32
CA PRO A 240 25.74 -3.53 20.32
C PRO A 240 24.57 -3.55 19.34
N VAL A 241 23.44 -2.96 19.74
CA VAL A 241 22.29 -2.79 18.86
C VAL A 241 22.60 -1.71 17.81
N PRO A 242 22.52 -2.01 16.50
CA PRO A 242 22.84 -1.04 15.47
C PRO A 242 21.78 0.07 15.39
N PRO A 243 22.17 1.29 14.93
CA PRO A 243 21.25 2.40 14.81
C PRO A 243 20.19 2.14 13.74
N LYS A 244 18.98 2.66 13.95
CA LYS A 244 17.92 2.65 12.93
C LYS A 244 18.23 3.65 11.81
N TYR A 245 17.84 3.30 10.60
CA TYR A 245 17.84 4.24 9.48
C TYR A 245 16.65 5.21 9.56
N ASP A 246 16.80 6.34 8.88
CA ASP A 246 15.77 7.34 8.62
C ASP A 246 15.83 7.80 7.15
N THR A 247 14.90 8.66 6.73
CA THR A 247 14.83 9.13 5.35
C THR A 247 16.10 9.82 4.85
N LYS A 248 16.86 10.52 5.72
CA LYS A 248 18.05 11.28 5.31
C LYS A 248 19.30 10.41 5.17
N ASP A 249 19.23 9.11 5.45
CA ASP A 249 20.32 8.16 5.22
C ASP A 249 20.32 7.60 3.79
N TYR A 250 19.19 7.68 3.10
CA TYR A 250 19.01 7.15 1.74
C TYR A 250 19.25 8.24 0.69
N ARG A 251 19.76 7.83 -0.47
CA ARG A 251 19.94 8.73 -1.62
C ARG A 251 18.63 9.13 -2.29
N ASP A 252 17.62 8.25 -2.22
CA ASP A 252 16.33 8.45 -2.86
C ASP A 252 15.17 8.09 -1.89
N PRO A 253 14.11 8.92 -1.80
CA PRO A 253 12.92 8.59 -1.01
C PRO A 253 12.24 7.27 -1.37
N VAL A 254 12.35 6.80 -2.62
CA VAL A 254 11.87 5.48 -3.06
C VAL A 254 12.57 4.37 -2.29
N PHE A 255 13.89 4.47 -2.10
CA PHE A 255 14.65 3.45 -1.36
C PHE A 255 14.22 3.43 0.10
N TRP A 256 14.04 4.59 0.75
CA TRP A 256 13.48 4.66 2.10
C TRP A 256 12.09 4.03 2.18
N ARG A 257 11.20 4.30 1.22
CA ARG A 257 9.85 3.71 1.19
C ARG A 257 9.91 2.17 1.10
N LEU A 258 10.82 1.65 0.30
CA LEU A 258 10.97 0.21 0.05
C LEU A 258 11.75 -0.52 1.18
N ARG A 259 12.59 0.17 1.95
CA ARG A 259 13.48 -0.45 2.94
C ARG A 259 13.13 -0.12 4.40
N GLY A 260 12.78 1.12 4.66
CA GLY A 260 12.40 1.64 5.97
C GLY A 260 13.51 1.56 7.03
N LYS A 261 13.12 1.75 8.29
CA LYS A 261 14.04 1.97 9.44
C LYS A 261 15.03 0.84 9.75
N LEU A 262 14.83 -0.36 9.19
CA LEU A 262 15.64 -1.56 9.42
C LEU A 262 16.28 -2.08 8.13
N ASP A 263 16.18 -1.34 7.04
CA ASP A 263 16.63 -1.75 5.71
C ASP A 263 16.05 -3.08 5.19
N VAL A 264 14.82 -3.43 5.61
CA VAL A 264 14.19 -4.70 5.23
C VAL A 264 13.71 -4.63 3.78
N PRO A 265 14.13 -5.56 2.89
CA PRO A 265 13.68 -5.60 1.49
C PRO A 265 12.15 -5.64 1.36
N LYS A 266 11.58 -4.76 0.54
CA LYS A 266 10.16 -4.78 0.12
C LYS A 266 9.96 -4.43 -1.35
N GLU A 267 11.05 -4.20 -2.06
CA GLU A 267 11.09 -4.03 -3.50
C GLU A 267 10.80 -5.34 -4.22
N ARG A 268 10.27 -5.23 -5.45
CA ARG A 268 10.05 -6.39 -6.34
C ARG A 268 11.26 -6.65 -7.23
N PHE A 269 12.07 -5.62 -7.44
CA PHE A 269 13.16 -5.64 -8.41
C PHE A 269 14.48 -5.16 -7.82
N ILE A 270 15.57 -5.71 -8.33
CA ILE A 270 16.93 -5.23 -8.09
C ILE A 270 17.33 -4.41 -9.31
N SER A 271 17.80 -3.18 -9.13
CA SER A 271 18.36 -2.39 -10.24
C SER A 271 19.88 -2.48 -10.29
N TYR A 272 20.43 -2.33 -11.50
CA TYR A 272 21.88 -2.31 -11.75
C TYR A 272 22.31 -0.98 -12.40
N PRO A 273 22.20 0.17 -11.70
CA PRO A 273 22.60 1.45 -12.25
C PRO A 273 24.08 1.46 -12.65
N GLY A 274 24.38 2.00 -13.83
CA GLY A 274 25.74 2.06 -14.37
C GLY A 274 26.18 0.78 -15.07
N ALA A 275 25.30 -0.24 -15.16
CA ALA A 275 25.56 -1.48 -15.89
C ALA A 275 24.89 -1.50 -17.29
N GLU A 276 24.29 -0.40 -17.73
CA GLU A 276 23.66 -0.25 -19.04
C GLU A 276 24.70 -0.25 -20.17
N ARG A 277 24.36 -0.79 -21.34
CA ARG A 277 25.25 -0.86 -22.50
C ARG A 277 25.46 0.52 -23.13
N ASP A 278 26.42 0.64 -24.04
CA ASP A 278 26.68 1.92 -24.73
C ASP A 278 25.67 2.26 -25.81
N ASP A 279 25.16 1.25 -26.49
CA ASP A 279 24.13 1.35 -27.53
C ASP A 279 22.70 1.34 -26.97
N ASP A 280 22.47 0.71 -25.80
CA ASP A 280 21.19 0.75 -25.08
C ASP A 280 21.37 1.25 -23.64
N LYS A 281 20.91 2.48 -23.39
CA LYS A 281 20.91 3.12 -22.07
C LYS A 281 19.64 2.81 -21.25
N SER A 282 18.84 1.82 -21.66
CA SER A 282 17.71 1.35 -20.88
C SER A 282 18.20 0.74 -19.56
N PRO A 283 17.67 1.19 -18.40
CA PRO A 283 18.06 0.66 -17.09
C PRO A 283 17.90 -0.85 -16.99
N LEU A 284 18.76 -1.50 -16.20
CA LEU A 284 18.71 -2.94 -15.98
C LEU A 284 18.01 -3.28 -14.66
N VAL A 285 17.15 -4.30 -14.71
CA VAL A 285 16.46 -4.85 -13.55
C VAL A 285 16.54 -6.37 -13.51
N GLY A 286 16.60 -6.92 -12.30
CA GLY A 286 16.49 -8.34 -11.99
C GLY A 286 15.41 -8.59 -10.93
N TRP A 287 15.13 -9.86 -10.64
CA TRP A 287 14.12 -10.21 -9.64
C TRP A 287 14.67 -10.08 -8.22
N ALA A 288 13.94 -9.38 -7.33
CA ALA A 288 14.35 -9.28 -5.92
C ALA A 288 14.15 -10.57 -5.12
N GLY A 289 13.35 -11.51 -5.65
CA GLY A 289 13.11 -12.81 -5.02
C GLY A 289 14.22 -13.86 -5.24
N TRP A 290 15.26 -13.55 -6.01
CA TRP A 290 16.43 -14.41 -6.12
C TRP A 290 17.12 -14.59 -4.76
N ASP A 291 17.53 -15.82 -4.44
CA ASP A 291 18.39 -16.06 -3.29
C ASP A 291 19.80 -15.47 -3.50
N HIS A 292 20.66 -15.54 -2.47
CA HIS A 292 21.99 -14.93 -2.55
C HIS A 292 22.86 -15.57 -3.65
N LEU A 293 22.75 -16.87 -3.86
CA LEU A 293 23.48 -17.60 -4.89
C LEU A 293 23.01 -17.20 -6.29
N GLN A 294 21.70 -17.19 -6.54
CA GLN A 294 21.10 -16.76 -7.79
C GLN A 294 21.47 -15.30 -8.12
N ARG A 295 21.43 -14.41 -7.12
CA ARG A 295 21.88 -13.02 -7.29
C ARG A 295 23.35 -12.92 -7.65
N ALA A 296 24.21 -13.72 -7.01
CA ALA A 296 25.63 -13.74 -7.31
C ALA A 296 25.91 -14.28 -8.71
N GLN A 297 25.24 -15.35 -9.13
CA GLN A 297 25.32 -15.91 -10.48
C GLN A 297 24.86 -14.90 -11.53
N ALA A 298 23.72 -14.26 -11.31
CA ALA A 298 23.18 -13.23 -12.20
C ALA A 298 24.14 -12.05 -12.36
N LEU A 299 24.72 -11.56 -11.26
CA LEU A 299 25.67 -10.44 -11.27
C LEU A 299 27.04 -10.84 -11.86
N ALA A 300 27.51 -12.06 -11.61
CA ALA A 300 28.75 -12.58 -12.20
C ALA A 300 28.60 -12.78 -13.71
N ALA A 301 27.47 -13.29 -14.18
CA ALA A 301 27.17 -13.40 -15.60
C ALA A 301 27.13 -12.02 -16.27
N LEU A 302 26.48 -11.03 -15.64
CA LEU A 302 26.46 -9.65 -16.09
C LEU A 302 27.89 -9.05 -16.15
N TYR A 303 28.71 -9.28 -15.14
CA TYR A 303 30.11 -8.85 -15.13
C TYR A 303 30.90 -9.45 -16.30
N GLN A 304 30.80 -10.77 -16.52
CA GLN A 304 31.52 -11.45 -17.61
C GLN A 304 31.04 -10.96 -18.97
N GLU A 305 29.74 -10.75 -19.15
CA GLU A 305 29.17 -10.19 -20.37
C GLU A 305 29.77 -8.79 -20.65
N ARG A 306 29.73 -7.88 -19.68
CA ARG A 306 30.29 -6.52 -19.80
C ARG A 306 31.79 -6.51 -20.06
N LYS A 307 32.53 -7.44 -19.45
CA LYS A 307 33.98 -7.57 -19.64
C LYS A 307 34.34 -8.12 -21.02
N THR A 308 33.66 -9.17 -21.46
CA THR A 308 34.08 -9.97 -22.63
C THR A 308 33.42 -9.51 -23.92
N GLN A 309 32.16 -9.09 -23.87
CA GLN A 309 31.41 -8.65 -25.05
C GLN A 309 31.51 -7.14 -25.24
N ASP A 310 31.35 -6.38 -24.16
CA ASP A 310 31.34 -4.90 -24.22
C ASP A 310 32.74 -4.27 -24.03
N GLY A 311 33.74 -5.09 -23.67
CA GLY A 311 35.13 -4.65 -23.54
C GLY A 311 35.37 -3.65 -22.40
N TRP A 312 34.55 -3.68 -21.35
CA TRP A 312 34.61 -2.71 -20.26
C TRP A 312 35.92 -2.76 -19.47
N GLY A 313 36.44 -1.59 -19.14
CA GLY A 313 37.60 -1.42 -18.27
C GLY A 313 37.26 -1.58 -16.77
N ALA A 314 38.30 -1.56 -15.94
CA ALA A 314 38.18 -1.80 -14.49
C ALA A 314 37.22 -0.81 -13.79
N ASP A 315 37.24 0.47 -14.17
CA ASP A 315 36.42 1.51 -13.52
C ASP A 315 34.91 1.21 -13.65
N TRP A 316 34.49 0.75 -14.83
CA TRP A 316 33.09 0.40 -15.12
C TRP A 316 32.67 -0.94 -14.52
N LEU A 317 33.62 -1.86 -14.39
CA LEU A 317 33.38 -3.18 -13.82
C LEU A 317 33.41 -3.21 -12.28
N THR A 318 34.01 -2.19 -11.65
CA THR A 318 34.17 -2.10 -10.19
C THR A 318 32.85 -2.17 -9.42
N PRO A 319 31.77 -1.45 -9.79
CA PRO A 319 30.49 -1.57 -9.08
C PRO A 319 29.90 -2.98 -9.10
N LEU A 320 30.05 -3.73 -10.20
CA LEU A 320 29.56 -5.10 -10.31
C LEU A 320 30.34 -6.05 -9.39
N LEU A 321 31.67 -5.88 -9.32
CA LEU A 321 32.52 -6.65 -8.39
C LEU A 321 32.24 -6.30 -6.93
N ALA A 322 32.01 -5.03 -6.61
CA ALA A 322 31.63 -4.60 -5.27
C ALA A 322 30.29 -5.23 -4.86
N GLY A 323 29.32 -5.33 -5.79
CA GLY A 323 28.05 -6.00 -5.52
C GLY A 323 28.22 -7.50 -5.24
N LEU A 324 29.15 -8.18 -5.93
CA LEU A 324 29.51 -9.56 -5.62
C LEU A 324 30.15 -9.66 -4.23
N LEU A 325 31.03 -8.73 -3.87
CA LEU A 325 31.68 -8.70 -2.55
C LEU A 325 30.65 -8.58 -1.42
N GLU A 326 29.63 -7.72 -1.56
CA GLU A 326 28.53 -7.58 -0.57
C GLU A 326 27.70 -8.86 -0.41
N LEU A 327 27.70 -9.77 -1.40
CA LEU A 327 27.00 -11.06 -1.33
C LEU A 327 27.83 -12.15 -0.63
N VAL A 328 29.17 -12.04 -0.60
CA VAL A 328 30.07 -13.09 -0.08
C VAL A 328 29.71 -13.58 1.33
N PRO A 329 29.45 -12.72 2.34
CA PRO A 329 29.12 -13.19 3.69
C PRO A 329 27.89 -14.11 3.71
N TRP A 330 26.90 -13.80 2.86
CA TRP A 330 25.65 -14.56 2.77
C TRP A 330 25.83 -15.87 2.01
N LEU A 331 26.66 -15.87 0.97
CA LEU A 331 27.02 -17.09 0.24
C LEU A 331 27.74 -18.08 1.17
N LYS A 332 28.71 -17.61 1.96
CA LYS A 332 29.41 -18.43 2.97
C LYS A 332 28.48 -18.96 4.06
N GLN A 333 27.51 -18.14 4.48
CA GLN A 333 26.61 -18.52 5.56
C GLN A 333 25.54 -19.53 5.11
N TRP A 334 24.98 -19.37 3.91
CA TRP A 334 23.77 -20.09 3.49
C TRP A 334 23.96 -21.03 2.29
N HIS A 335 25.09 -20.94 1.57
CA HIS A 335 25.32 -21.65 0.32
C HIS A 335 26.73 -22.29 0.24
N ASP A 336 27.34 -22.63 1.39
CA ASP A 336 28.67 -23.25 1.48
C ASP A 336 28.65 -24.78 1.64
N GLU A 337 27.48 -25.39 1.55
CA GLU A 337 27.36 -26.85 1.50
C GLU A 337 27.87 -27.40 0.15
N PRO A 338 28.49 -28.59 0.11
CA PRO A 338 28.91 -29.22 -1.14
C PRO A 338 27.74 -29.38 -2.11
N ASN A 339 27.84 -28.78 -3.29
CA ASN A 339 26.79 -28.84 -4.29
C ASN A 339 27.06 -29.98 -5.28
N GLU A 340 26.16 -30.98 -5.32
CA GLU A 340 26.28 -32.15 -6.21
C GLU A 340 26.27 -31.77 -7.70
N GLU A 341 25.53 -30.72 -8.10
CA GLU A 341 25.47 -30.24 -9.48
C GLU A 341 26.78 -29.60 -9.95
N PHE A 342 27.60 -29.12 -8.99
CA PHE A 342 28.92 -28.54 -9.23
C PHE A 342 30.04 -29.47 -8.75
N GLY A 343 29.82 -30.78 -8.77
CA GLY A 343 30.87 -31.77 -8.49
C GLY A 343 31.39 -31.75 -7.04
N GLY A 344 30.59 -31.28 -6.09
CA GLY A 344 30.93 -31.18 -4.68
C GLY A 344 31.61 -29.87 -4.27
N GLU A 345 31.65 -28.86 -5.16
CA GLU A 345 32.15 -27.53 -4.83
C GLU A 345 31.29 -26.82 -3.77
N ARG A 346 31.94 -26.03 -2.93
CA ARG A 346 31.29 -25.18 -1.93
C ARG A 346 31.16 -23.78 -2.49
N LEU A 347 29.98 -23.47 -3.03
CA LEU A 347 29.75 -22.24 -3.81
C LEU A 347 29.92 -20.96 -2.99
N GLY A 348 29.81 -21.03 -1.65
CA GLY A 348 30.12 -19.92 -0.75
C GLY A 348 31.61 -19.58 -0.64
N SER A 349 32.48 -20.55 -0.89
CA SER A 349 33.94 -20.44 -0.73
C SER A 349 34.72 -20.50 -2.04
N TYR A 350 34.03 -20.72 -3.17
CA TYR A 350 34.62 -20.83 -4.50
C TYR A 350 35.02 -19.48 -5.11
#